data_AF-A0A2H0M4A6-F1
#
_entry.id   AF-A0A2H0M4A6-F1
#
_cell.length_a   1.000
_cell.length_b   1.000
_cell.length_c   1.000
_cell.angle_alpha   90.00
_cell.angle_beta   90.00
_cell.angle_gamma   90.00
#
_symmetry.space_group_name_H-M   'P 1'
#
loop_
_entity.id
_entity.type
_entity.pdbx_description
1 polymer ?
#
loop_
_entity_poly.entity_id
_entity_poly.type
_entity_poly.pdbx_seq_one_letter_code
_entity_poly.pdbx_strand_id
1 'polypeptide(L)' 'MVENYTFKDYLGRNWWFLLLAFAKLFNQSERESAFGSLFLDTLFFGGIILVIMFAYWFIRYGRKQNKNV' A
#
# COMPACT_ATOMS: atom_id res chain seq x y z
N MET A 1 18.35 11.59 -17.71
CA MET A 1 18.33 10.20 -17.24
C MET A 1 16.91 9.90 -16.82
N VAL A 2 16.22 8.97 -17.49
CA VAL A 2 14.87 8.55 -17.10
C VAL A 2 15.04 7.73 -15.83
N GLU A 3 14.89 8.37 -14.67
CA GLU A 3 14.86 7.64 -13.40
C GLU A 3 13.74 6.61 -13.49
N ASN A 4 14.10 5.34 -13.49
CA ASN A 4 13.15 4.24 -13.43
C ASN A 4 12.48 4.28 -12.06
N TYR A 5 11.44 5.12 -11.91
CA TYR A 5 10.59 5.15 -10.73
C TYR A 5 9.81 3.84 -10.67
N THR A 6 10.45 2.78 -10.20
CA THR A 6 9.83 1.48 -10.01
C THR A 6 8.82 1.53 -8.88
N PHE A 7 7.82 0.65 -8.91
CA PHE A 7 6.87 0.52 -7.82
C PHE A 7 7.57 0.23 -6.48
N LYS A 8 8.69 -0.50 -6.52
CA LYS A 8 9.54 -0.80 -5.36
C LYS A 8 10.09 0.47 -4.71
N ASP A 9 10.63 1.40 -5.48
CA ASP A 9 11.12 2.68 -4.96
C ASP A 9 9.99 3.56 -4.43
N TYR A 10 8.84 3.53 -5.10
CA TYR A 10 7.64 4.24 -4.63
C TYR A 10 7.15 3.68 -3.29
N LEU A 11 7.10 2.36 -3.14
CA LEU A 11 6.79 1.69 -1.87
C LEU A 11 7.83 2.03 -0.79
N GLY A 12 9.11 2.02 -1.13
CA GLY A 12 10.19 2.37 -0.19
C GLY A 12 10.08 3.80 0.35
N ARG A 13 9.66 4.77 -0.47
CA ARG A 13 9.43 6.16 -0.02
C ARG A 13 8.11 6.32 0.74
N ASN A 14 7.12 5.47 0.45
CA ASN A 14 5.77 5.53 1.03
C ASN A 14 5.52 4.43 2.07
N TRP A 15 6.58 3.86 2.64
CA TRP A 15 6.53 2.76 3.61
C TRP A 15 5.75 3.12 4.89
N TRP A 16 5.65 4.41 5.21
CA TRP A 16 4.86 4.91 6.33
C TRP A 16 3.34 4.65 6.19
N PHE A 17 2.82 4.41 4.98
CA PHE A 17 1.43 3.96 4.82
C PHE A 17 1.20 2.54 5.38
N LEU A 18 2.22 1.68 5.38
CA LEU A 18 2.16 0.37 6.04
C LEU A 18 2.08 0.53 7.55
N LEU A 19 2.81 1.50 8.13
CA LEU A 19 2.73 1.84 9.55
C LEU A 19 1.32 2.33 9.95
N LEU A 20 0.65 3.13 9.11
CA LEU A 20 -0.73 3.54 9.35
C LEU A 20 -1.71 2.37 9.31
N ALA A 21 -1.51 1.43 8.39
CA ALA A 21 -2.29 0.20 8.35
C ALA A 21 -2.08 -0.62 9.64
N PHE A 22 -0.83 -0.81 10.06
CA PHE A 22 -0.49 -1.49 11.32
C PHE A 22 -1.04 -0.80 12.56
N ALA A 23 -0.99 0.53 12.63
CA ALA A 23 -1.51 1.29 13.76
C ALA A 23 -3.04 1.14 13.91
N LYS A 24 -3.76 1.14 12.78
CA LYS A 24 -5.21 0.91 12.78
C LYS A 24 -5.55 -0.50 13.27
N LEU A 25 -4.75 -1.49 12.88
CA LEU A 25 -4.91 -2.88 13.29
C LEU A 25 -4.65 -3.08 14.78
N PHE A 26 -3.62 -2.44 15.31
CA PHE A 26 -3.32 -2.52 16.74
C PHE A 26 -4.50 -1.99 17.57
N ASN A 27 -5.01 -0.80 17.20
CA ASN A 27 -6.16 -0.19 17.88
C ASN A 27 -7.47 -0.99 17.71
N GLN A 28 -7.65 -1.66 16.57
CA GLN A 28 -8.83 -2.51 16.33
C GLN A 28 -8.73 -3.85 17.07
N SER A 29 -7.51 -4.40 17.20
CA SER A 29 -7.24 -5.64 17.95
C SER A 29 -7.41 -5.48 19.46
N GLU A 30 -7.13 -4.30 20.01
CA GLU A 30 -7.40 -4.02 21.44
C GLU A 30 -8.91 -3.90 21.73
N ARG A 31 -9.71 -3.56 20.71
CA ARG A 31 -11.15 -3.35 20.86
C ARG A 31 -12.00 -4.61 20.64
N GLU A 32 -11.57 -5.53 19.79
CA GLU A 32 -12.31 -6.74 19.44
C GLU A 32 -11.48 -8.00 19.74
N SER A 33 -11.90 -8.78 20.74
CA SER A 33 -11.35 -10.10 21.10
C SER A 33 -11.73 -11.19 20.06
N ALA A 34 -11.54 -10.90 18.77
CA ALA A 34 -11.87 -11.77 17.65
C ALA A 34 -10.68 -11.87 16.68
N PHE A 35 -9.58 -12.45 17.17
CA PHE A 35 -8.31 -12.61 16.44
C PHE A 35 -8.48 -13.23 15.03
N GLY A 36 -9.47 -14.11 14.84
CA GLY A 36 -9.72 -14.79 13.56
C GLY A 36 -10.35 -13.92 12.47
N SER A 37 -11.34 -13.07 12.79
CA SER A 37 -11.94 -12.17 11.78
C SER A 37 -11.04 -10.97 11.51
N LEU A 38 -10.37 -10.46 12.54
CA LEU A 38 -9.42 -9.36 12.43
C LEU A 38 -8.27 -9.70 11.49
N PHE A 39 -7.76 -10.94 11.46
CA PHE A 39 -6.67 -11.32 10.55
C PHE A 39 -7.06 -11.27 9.07
N LEU A 40 -8.29 -11.71 8.72
CA LEU A 40 -8.81 -11.60 7.36
C LEU A 40 -9.06 -10.12 7.01
N ASP A 41 -9.70 -9.37 7.89
CA ASP A 41 -9.94 -7.94 7.69
C ASP A 41 -8.63 -7.16 7.53
N THR A 42 -7.59 -7.57 8.25
CA THR A 42 -6.22 -7.06 8.13
C THR A 42 -5.61 -7.31 6.76
N LEU A 43 -5.65 -8.56 6.31
CA LEU A 43 -5.12 -8.97 5.01
C LEU A 43 -5.85 -8.26 3.87
N PHE A 44 -7.17 -8.15 3.97
CA PHE A 44 -7.98 -7.40 3.02
C PHE A 44 -7.63 -5.91 3.03
N PHE A 45 -7.53 -5.28 4.20
CA PHE A 45 -7.22 -3.85 4.31
C PHE A 45 -5.80 -3.51 3.82
N GLY A 46 -4.81 -4.32 4.21
CA GLY A 46 -3.43 -4.18 3.74
C GLY A 46 -3.32 -4.42 2.22
N GLY A 47 -4.05 -5.41 1.70
CA GLY A 47 -4.15 -5.68 0.27
C GLY A 47 -4.79 -4.51 -0.51
N ILE A 48 -5.89 -3.95 0.00
CA ILE A 48 -6.56 -2.78 -0.60
C ILE A 48 -5.61 -1.58 -0.64
N ILE A 49 -4.86 -1.30 0.43
CA ILE A 49 -3.88 -0.22 0.45
C ILE A 49 -2.79 -0.45 -0.59
N LEU A 50 -2.25 -1.67 -0.69
CA LEU A 50 -1.25 -2.00 -1.71
C LEU A 50 -1.78 -1.81 -3.14
N VAL A 51 -3.03 -2.21 -3.40
CA VAL A 51 -3.69 -2.01 -4.71
C VAL A 51 -3.88 -0.53 -5.02
N ILE A 52 -4.30 0.29 -4.04
CA ILE A 52 -4.45 1.74 -4.21
C ILE A 52 -3.08 2.39 -4.49
N MET A 53 -2.05 2.02 -3.73
CA MET A 53 -0.69 2.52 -3.92
C MET A 53 -0.13 2.14 -5.30
N PHE A 54 -0.39 0.91 -5.75
CA PHE A 54 -0.01 0.43 -7.07
C PHE A 54 -0.74 1.20 -8.18
N ALA A 55 -2.05 1.36 -8.07
CA ALA A 55 -2.86 2.10 -9.04
C ALA A 55 -2.40 3.57 -9.14
N TYR A 56 -2.15 4.23 -8.01
CA TYR A 56 -1.63 5.59 -7.98
C TYR A 56 -0.26 5.70 -8.65
N TRP A 57 0.66 4.79 -8.34
CA TRP A 57 1.98 4.74 -8.97
C TRP A 57 1.86 4.52 -10.48
N PHE A 58 1.02 3.58 -10.92
CA PHE A 58 0.81 3.26 -12.32
C PHE A 58 0.24 4.46 -13.11
N ILE A 59 -0.74 5.16 -12.55
CA ILE A 59 -1.33 6.36 -13.17
C ILE A 59 -0.30 7.49 -13.27
N ARG A 60 0.49 7.72 -12.21
CA ARG A 60 1.40 8.87 -12.11
C ARG A 60 2.73 8.67 -12.84
N TYR A 61 3.29 7.47 -12.76
CA TYR A 61 4.63 7.15 -13.27
C TYR A 61 4.58 6.16 -14.44
N GLY A 62 3.68 5.17 -14.42
CA GLY A 62 3.49 4.23 -15.53
C GLY A 62 3.03 4.89 -16.83
N ARG A 63 2.11 5.87 -16.76
CA ARG A 63 1.71 6.66 -17.94
C ARG A 63 2.81 7.55 -18.52
N LYS A 64 3.80 7.95 -17.70
CA LYS A 64 4.93 8.79 -18.13
C LYS A 64 6.00 8.01 -18.89
N GLN A 65 6.13 6.71 -18.61
CA GLN A 65 7.06 5.84 -19.37
C GLN A 65 6.57 5.58 -20.80
N ASN A 66 5.25 5.51 -21.03
CA ASN A 66 4.67 5.22 -22.34
C ASN A 66 4.64 6.41 -23.32
N LYS A 67 5.17 7.59 -22.94
CA LYS A 67 5.27 8.78 -23.81
C LYS A 67 6.67 9.00 -24.41
N ASN A 68 7.64 8.17 -24.01
CA ASN A 68 9.01 8.21 -24.53
C ASN A 68 9.34 6.98 -25.39
N VAL A 69 8.32 6.25 -25.86
CA VAL A 69 8.42 5.21 -26.89
C VAL A 69 7.84 5.75 -28.18
#